data_AF-A0A661K412-F1
#
_entry.id   AF-A0A661K412-F1
#
_cell.length_a   1.000
_cell.length_b   1.000
_cell.length_c   1.000
_cell.angle_alpha   90.00
_cell.angle_beta   90.00
_cell.angle_gamma   90.00
#
_symmetry.space_group_name_H-M   'P 1'
#
loop_
_entity.id
_entity.type
_entity.pdbx_description
1 polymer ?
#
loop_
_entity_poly.entity_id
_entity_poly.type
_entity_poly.pdbx_seq_one_letter_code
_entity_poly.pdbx_strand_id
1 'polypeptide(L)'
;LYSTLSPCYVCLKLIASAGIVAVYYEHEYESKSPERDKFWRRAVEEARLKTFEKLTISRETYDYILSDITDITSRRRWEATNFLPEE
;
A
#
# COMPACT_ATOMS: atom_id res chain seq x y z
N LEU A 1 -1.15 5.66 6.20
CA LEU A 1 -0.80 5.21 4.84
C LEU A 1 -2.03 4.55 4.24
N TYR A 2 -2.36 4.90 3.01
CA TYR A 2 -3.37 4.23 2.23
C TYR A 2 -2.67 3.40 1.14
N SER A 3 -3.12 2.17 0.89
CA SER A 3 -2.62 1.34 -0.21
C SER A 3 -3.74 0.49 -0.81
N THR A 4 -3.74 0.30 -2.12
CA THR A 4 -4.77 -0.51 -2.78
C THR A 4 -4.69 -1.99 -2.37
N LEU A 5 -3.50 -2.48 -2.06
CA LEU A 5 -3.24 -3.85 -1.58
C LEU A 5 -2.64 -3.81 -0.17
N SER A 6 -2.94 -4.82 0.65
CA SER A 6 -2.39 -4.92 2.01
C SER A 6 -0.87 -5.07 1.95
N PRO A 7 -0.11 -4.30 2.75
CA PRO A 7 1.35 -4.31 2.70
C PRO A 7 1.96 -5.69 2.95
N CYS A 8 2.93 -6.06 2.13
CA CYS A 8 3.68 -7.30 2.33
C CYS A 8 4.63 -7.22 3.53
N TYR A 9 5.26 -8.34 3.90
CA TYR A 9 6.24 -8.39 5.00
C TYR A 9 7.33 -7.31 4.93
N VAL A 10 7.92 -7.10 3.75
CA VAL A 10 8.97 -6.10 3.56
C VAL A 10 8.41 -4.68 3.70
N CYS A 11 7.23 -4.43 3.12
CA CYS A 11 6.56 -3.14 3.25
C CYS A 11 6.23 -2.82 4.71
N LEU A 12 5.73 -3.79 5.49
CA LEU A 12 5.43 -3.62 6.91
C LEU A 12 6.66 -3.18 7.71
N LYS A 13 7.84 -3.72 7.41
CA LYS A 13 9.09 -3.26 8.04
C LYS A 13 9.38 -1.81 7.74
N LEU A 14 9.29 -1.41 6.47
CA LEU A 14 9.54 -0.03 6.05
C LEU A 14 8.53 0.94 6.66
N ILE A 15 7.25 0.56 6.71
CA ILE A 15 6.16 1.33 7.32
C ILE A 15 6.44 1.55 8.81
N ALA A 16 6.81 0.48 9.53
CA ALA A 16 7.15 0.56 10.95
C ALA A 16 8.38 1.44 11.18
N SER A 17 9.44 1.27 10.39
CA SER A 17 10.66 2.10 10.48
C SER A 17 10.41 3.57 10.14
N ALA A 18 9.44 3.86 9.28
CA ALA A 18 9.02 5.23 8.96
C ALA A 18 8.15 5.88 10.05
N GLY A 19 7.81 5.16 11.13
CA GLY A 19 6.96 5.65 12.20
C GLY A 19 5.49 5.83 11.80
N ILE A 20 5.06 5.19 10.72
CA ILE A 20 3.66 5.23 10.27
C ILE A 20 2.84 4.37 11.23
N VAL A 21 1.80 4.95 11.83
CA VAL A 21 1.00 4.30 12.88
C VAL A 21 -0.33 3.72 12.40
N ALA A 22 -0.80 4.11 11.22
CA ALA A 22 -2.10 3.69 10.68
C ALA A 22 -1.99 3.34 9.20
N VAL A 23 -2.53 2.19 8.83
CA VAL A 23 -2.59 1.66 7.47
C VAL A 23 -4.04 1.29 7.14
N TYR A 24 -4.52 1.76 6.00
CA TYR A 24 -5.79 1.39 5.41
C TYR A 24 -5.55 0.79 4.04
N TYR A 25 -6.21 -0.31 3.71
CA TYR A 25 -6.01 -0.99 2.42
C TYR A 25 -7.30 -1.55 1.82
N GLU A 26 -7.36 -1.73 0.50
CA GLU A 26 -8.61 -2.21 -0.13
C GLU A 26 -8.66 -3.72 -0.31
N HIS A 27 -7.55 -4.34 -0.71
CA HIS A 27 -7.46 -5.76 -0.99
C HIS A 27 -6.49 -6.45 -0.04
N GLU A 28 -6.82 -7.68 0.36
CA GLU A 28 -5.93 -8.51 1.16
C GLU A 28 -4.85 -9.14 0.30
N TYR A 29 -3.68 -9.34 0.89
CA TYR A 29 -2.62 -10.15 0.32
C TYR A 29 -2.87 -11.62 0.66
N GLU A 30 -3.38 -12.39 -0.29
CA GLU A 30 -3.62 -13.83 -0.12
C GLU A 30 -2.49 -14.65 -0.74
N SER A 31 -1.94 -15.61 0.00
CA SER A 31 -0.99 -16.58 -0.54
C SER A 31 -1.65 -17.95 -0.72
N LYS A 32 -1.30 -18.66 -1.80
CA LYS A 32 -1.69 -20.06 -2.01
C LYS A 32 -1.20 -21.04 -0.93
N SER A 33 -0.28 -20.60 -0.06
CA SER A 33 0.25 -21.35 1.08
C SER A 33 -0.27 -20.73 2.38
N PRO A 34 -1.02 -21.49 3.21
CA PRO A 34 -1.51 -21.04 4.51
C PRO A 34 -0.41 -20.66 5.52
N GLU A 35 0.78 -21.24 5.39
CA GLU A 35 1.95 -20.94 6.22
C GLU A 35 2.40 -19.49 6.04
N ARG A 36 2.37 -19.01 4.79
CA ARG A 36 2.69 -17.61 4.47
C ARG A 36 1.63 -16.68 5.04
N ASP A 37 0.33 -16.99 4.93
CA ASP A 37 -0.71 -16.14 5.53
C ASP A 37 -0.57 -16.03 7.06
N LYS A 38 -0.19 -17.14 7.73
CA LYS A 38 0.12 -17.12 9.16
C LYS A 38 1.34 -16.24 9.47
N PHE A 39 2.40 -16.34 8.66
CA PHE A 39 3.59 -15.50 8.81
C PHE A 39 3.25 -14.01 8.63
N TRP A 40 2.45 -13.67 7.62
CA TRP A 40 2.02 -12.30 7.36
C TRP A 40 1.22 -11.70 8.52
N ARG A 41 0.26 -12.45 9.08
CA ARG A 41 -0.51 -11.99 10.25
C ARG A 41 0.40 -11.64 11.44
N ARG A 42 1.40 -12.48 11.73
CA ARG A 42 2.39 -12.18 12.78
C ARG A 42 3.19 -10.92 12.48
N ALA A 43 3.58 -10.72 11.22
CA ALA A 43 4.32 -9.53 10.83
C ALA A 43 3.52 -8.22 11.03
N VAL A 44 2.20 -8.27 10.80
CA VAL A 44 1.31 -7.13 11.07
C VAL A 44 1.28 -6.83 12.57
N GLU A 45 1.19 -7.86 13.42
CA GLU A 45 1.25 -7.71 14.89
C GLU A 45 2.60 -7.11 15.35
N GLU A 46 3.70 -7.60 14.78
CA GLU A 46 5.06 -7.11 15.06
C GLU A 46 5.28 -5.65 14.64
N ALA A 47 4.61 -5.19 13.58
CA ALA A 47 4.69 -3.81 13.11
C ALA A 47 4.06 -2.80 14.09
N ARG A 48 3.30 -3.26 15.09
CA ARG A 48 2.67 -2.42 16.15
C ARG A 48 1.89 -1.23 15.61
N LEU A 49 1.24 -1.42 14.47
CA LEU A 49 0.34 -0.42 13.90
C LEU A 49 -0.88 -0.26 14.82
N LYS A 50 -1.29 0.99 15.06
CA LYS A 50 -2.54 1.29 15.77
C LYS A 50 -3.75 0.90 14.93
N THR A 51 -3.62 0.99 13.61
CA THR A 51 -4.68 0.67 12.66
C THR A 51 -4.09 -0.09 11.48
N PHE A 52 -4.72 -1.23 11.15
CA PHE A 52 -4.43 -2.02 9.96
C PHE A 52 -5.75 -2.58 9.44
N GLU A 53 -6.47 -1.77 8.67
CA GLU A 53 -7.88 -2.04 8.35
C GLU A 53 -8.14 -2.10 6.85
N LYS A 54 -8.98 -3.07 6.48
CA LYS A 54 -9.53 -3.14 5.14
C LYS A 54 -10.60 -2.06 4.98
N LEU A 55 -10.48 -1.27 3.93
CA LEU A 55 -11.36 -0.15 3.61
C LEU A 55 -12.00 -0.42 2.25
N THR A 56 -13.32 -0.22 2.18
CA THR A 56 -14.06 -0.27 0.90
C THR A 56 -14.40 1.15 0.50
N ILE A 57 -13.80 1.65 -0.59
CA ILE A 57 -14.11 2.97 -1.14
C ILE A 57 -15.27 2.86 -2.12
N SER A 58 -16.26 3.75 -1.98
CA SER A 58 -17.37 3.80 -2.93
C SER A 58 -16.92 4.36 -4.28
N ARG A 59 -17.61 4.01 -5.36
CA ARG A 59 -17.25 4.50 -6.70
C ARG A 59 -17.34 6.03 -6.78
N GLU A 60 -18.32 6.63 -6.11
CA GLU A 60 -18.52 8.08 -6.05
C GLU A 60 -17.35 8.78 -5.36
N THR A 61 -16.78 8.15 -4.32
CA THR A 61 -15.61 8.68 -3.62
C THR A 61 -14.37 8.63 -4.52
N TYR A 62 -14.22 7.56 -5.32
CA TYR A 62 -13.17 7.47 -6.32
C TYR A 62 -13.30 8.55 -7.38
N ASP A 63 -14.49 8.74 -7.95
CA ASP A 63 -14.76 9.74 -8.98
C ASP A 63 -14.45 11.17 -8.46
N TYR A 64 -14.77 11.45 -7.19
CA TYR A 64 -14.44 12.70 -6.52
C TYR A 64 -12.92 12.88 -6.30
N ILE A 65 -12.20 11.88 -5.78
CA ILE A 65 -10.77 12.02 -5.52
C ILE A 65 -9.98 12.14 -6.83
N LEU A 66 -10.32 11.34 -7.84
CA LEU A 66 -9.58 11.30 -9.11
C LEU A 66 -9.76 12.59 -9.93
N SER A 67 -10.86 13.33 -9.76
CA SER A 67 -10.98 14.66 -10.39
C SER A 67 -9.97 15.66 -9.83
N ASP A 68 -9.58 15.50 -8.56
CA ASP A 68 -8.65 16.39 -7.86
C ASP A 68 -7.19 15.96 -8.01
N ILE A 69 -6.93 14.66 -8.25
CA ILE A 69 -5.60 14.13 -8.60
C ILE A 69 -5.41 14.22 -10.12
N THR A 70 -5.48 15.43 -10.64
CA THR A 70 -5.15 15.74 -12.04
C THR A 70 -3.79 16.45 -12.10
N ASP A 71 -3.08 16.28 -13.22
CA ASP A 71 -1.76 16.89 -13.48
C ASP A 71 -0.58 16.44 -12.57
N ILE A 72 0.51 17.20 -12.61
CA ILE A 72 1.75 16.97 -11.89
C ILE A 72 1.56 17.30 -10.41
N THR A 73 1.21 16.30 -9.61
CA THR A 73 1.07 16.41 -8.15
C THR A 73 2.39 16.62 -7.40
N SER A 74 3.54 16.40 -8.07
CA SER A 74 4.87 16.73 -7.56
C SER A 74 5.79 17.21 -8.67
N ARG A 75 6.34 18.42 -8.55
CA ARG A 75 7.32 19.00 -9.47
C ARG A 75 8.72 18.39 -9.33
N ARG A 76 8.99 17.69 -8.23
CA ARG A 76 10.24 16.94 -8.00
C ARG A 76 10.04 15.53 -8.54
N ARG A 77 10.30 15.35 -9.84
CA ARG A 77 10.32 14.03 -10.49
C ARG A 77 11.74 13.72 -10.91
N TRP A 78 12.17 12.50 -10.62
CA TRP A 78 13.35 11.92 -11.26
C TRP A 78 12.89 11.32 -12.60
N GLU A 79 13.79 11.22 -13.58
CA GLU A 79 13.47 10.49 -14.81
C GLU A 79 13.01 9.07 -14.47
N ALA A 80 11.94 8.64 -15.13
CA ALA A 80 11.46 7.28 -14.98
C ALA A 80 12.55 6.33 -15.52
N THR A 81 12.89 5.31 -14.74
CA THR A 81 13.75 4.24 -15.26
C THR A 81 13.04 3.57 -16.43
N ASN A 82 13.61 3.66 -17.63
CA ASN A 82 13.12 2.93 -18.80
C ASN A 82 13.37 1.43 -18.57
N PHE A 83 12.28 0.69 -18.31
CA PHE A 83 12.32 -0.76 -18.11
C PHE A 83 12.32 -1.56 -19.44
N LEU A 84 12.16 -0.89 -20.58
CA LEU A 84 12.20 -1.51 -21.89
C LEU A 84 13.55 -1.21 -22.55
N PRO A 85 14.21 -2.21 -23.17
CA PRO A 85 15.38 -1.96 -23.99
C PRO A 85 14.98 -1.08 -25.17
N GLU A 86 15.78 -0.04 -25.45
CA GLU A 86 15.66 0.75 -26.68
C GLU A 86 15.95 -0.18 -27.87
N GLU A 87 15.02 -0.22 -28.84
CA GLU A 87 15.14 -0.98 -30.09
C GLU A 87 16.22 -0.44 -31.03
#